data_AF-A0A2R2ISJ2-F1
#
_entry.id   AF-A0A2R2ISJ2-F1
#
_cell.length_a   1.000
_cell.length_b   1.000
_cell.length_c   1.000
_cell.angle_alpha   90.00
_cell.angle_beta   90.00
_cell.angle_gamma   90.00
#
_symmetry.space_group_name_H-M   'P 1'
#
loop_
_entity.id
_entity.type
_entity.pdbx_description
1 polymer ?
#
loop_
_entity_poly.entity_id
_entity_poly.type
_entity_poly.pdbx_seq_one_letter_code
_entity_poly.pdbx_strand_id
1 'polypeptide(L)'
;MTRYSKRQGGGVTAHYNSAADLVRAEDEARESNIRSFGLLVGLIGGGLLTWHTIMAHGGAEWPKAIRLILTVLGAAAGGAALYWLSVLILAMFVGAVVVSIAWLFLRWLWSVI
;
A
#
# COMPACT_ATOMS: atom_id res chain seq x y z
N MET A 1 18.22 -13.42 31.86
CA MET A 1 18.14 -12.71 30.57
C MET A 1 16.98 -13.28 29.78
N THR A 2 15.93 -12.48 29.53
CA THR A 2 14.82 -12.83 28.64
C THR A 2 15.29 -12.68 27.19
N ARG A 3 15.32 -13.77 26.43
CA ARG A 3 15.61 -13.74 24.98
C ARG A 3 14.31 -13.53 24.22
N TYR A 4 14.28 -12.50 23.38
CA TYR A 4 13.18 -12.26 22.47
C TYR A 4 13.52 -12.91 21.13
N SER A 5 12.62 -13.75 20.61
CA SER A 5 12.87 -14.44 19.34
C SER A 5 11.61 -14.52 18.49
N LYS A 6 11.77 -14.32 17.19
CA LYS A 6 10.70 -14.48 16.21
C LYS A 6 11.10 -15.54 15.20
N ARG A 7 10.18 -16.45 14.90
CA ARG A 7 10.35 -17.40 13.80
C ARG A 7 10.17 -16.63 12.49
N GLN A 8 11.27 -16.43 11.75
CA GLN A 8 11.18 -16.09 10.34
C GLN A 8 10.95 -17.42 9.59
N GLY A 9 10.10 -17.44 8.57
CA GLY A 9 9.73 -18.68 7.88
C GLY A 9 10.93 -19.54 7.43
N GLY A 10 10.69 -20.83 7.15
CA GLY A 10 11.75 -21.73 6.69
C GLY A 10 12.63 -22.32 7.80
N GLY A 11 12.22 -22.21 9.07
CA GLY A 11 12.92 -22.83 10.21
C GLY A 11 13.99 -21.96 10.87
N VAL A 12 14.13 -20.70 10.45
CA VAL A 12 15.10 -19.76 10.99
C VAL A 12 14.47 -18.93 12.11
N THR A 13 15.11 -18.87 13.28
CA THR A 13 14.69 -17.99 14.38
C THR A 13 15.63 -16.80 14.50
N ALA A 14 15.09 -15.59 14.33
CA ALA A 14 15.81 -14.37 14.61
C ALA A 14 15.78 -14.09 16.11
N HIS A 15 16.93 -13.73 16.68
CA HIS A 15 17.08 -13.37 18.09
C HIS A 15 17.27 -11.87 18.23
N TYR A 16 16.58 -11.28 19.21
CA TYR A 16 16.59 -9.86 19.50
C TYR A 16 17.03 -9.63 20.95
N ASN A 17 17.81 -8.57 21.15
CA ASN A 17 18.40 -8.23 22.44
C ASN A 17 17.39 -7.52 23.37
N SER A 18 16.32 -6.95 22.81
CA SER A 18 15.26 -6.28 23.56
C SER A 18 13.88 -6.52 22.94
N ALA A 19 12.83 -6.29 23.73
CA ALA A 19 11.44 -6.30 23.25
C ALA A 19 11.20 -5.20 22.21
N ALA A 20 11.83 -4.03 22.38
CA ALA A 20 11.71 -2.89 21.47
C ALA A 20 12.25 -3.23 20.07
N ASP A 21 13.38 -3.94 19.99
CA ASP A 21 13.96 -4.35 18.71
C ASP A 21 13.06 -5.34 17.95
N LEU A 22 12.37 -6.22 18.67
CA LEU A 22 11.42 -7.17 18.07
C LEU A 22 10.20 -6.44 17.49
N VAL A 23 9.65 -5.46 18.20
CA VAL A 23 8.51 -4.65 17.72
C VAL A 23 8.93 -3.81 16.51
N ARG A 24 10.10 -3.17 16.56
CA ARG A 24 10.62 -2.39 15.43
C ARG A 24 10.79 -3.23 14.17
N ALA A 25 11.37 -4.43 14.30
CA ALA A 25 11.53 -5.33 13.16
C ALA A 25 10.20 -5.80 12.58
N GLU A 26 9.17 -5.93 13.41
CA GLU A 26 7.81 -6.25 12.97
C GLU A 26 7.14 -5.08 12.25
N ASP A 27 7.29 -3.86 12.76
CA ASP A 27 6.79 -2.65 12.12
C ASP A 27 7.46 -2.43 10.76
N GLU A 28 8.78 -2.60 10.66
CA GLU A 28 9.53 -2.49 9.40
C GLU A 28 9.06 -3.55 8.38
N ALA A 29 8.84 -4.80 8.81
CA ALA A 29 8.33 -5.85 7.93
C ALA A 29 6.90 -5.57 7.46
N ARG A 30 6.04 -5.08 8.36
CA ARG A 30 4.66 -4.70 8.03
C ARG A 30 4.64 -3.52 7.06
N GLU A 31 5.42 -2.49 7.33
CA GLU A 31 5.55 -1.32 6.47
C GLU A 31 6.08 -1.72 5.09
N SER A 32 7.12 -2.55 5.02
CA SER A 32 7.64 -3.09 3.77
C SER A 32 6.56 -3.82 2.98
N ASN A 33 5.77 -4.69 3.62
CA ASN A 33 4.67 -5.38 2.94
C ASN A 33 3.61 -4.43 2.38
N ILE A 34 3.23 -3.39 3.15
CA ILE A 34 2.26 -2.38 2.70
C ILE A 34 2.82 -1.61 1.50
N ARG A 35 4.08 -1.18 1.57
CA ARG A 35 4.75 -0.46 0.48
C ARG A 35 4.88 -1.32 -0.77
N SER A 36 5.25 -2.60 -0.62
CA SER A 36 5.33 -3.56 -1.73
C SER A 36 3.96 -3.79 -2.37
N PHE A 37 2.89 -3.88 -1.57
CA PHE A 37 1.53 -3.98 -2.09
C PHE A 37 1.12 -2.71 -2.85
N GLY A 38 1.39 -1.53 -2.28
CA GLY A 38 1.17 -0.25 -2.94
C GLY A 38 1.90 -0.14 -4.28
N LEU A 39 3.16 -0.56 -4.33
CA LEU A 39 3.94 -0.60 -5.56
C LEU A 39 3.27 -1.47 -6.62
N LEU A 40 2.85 -2.69 -6.27
CA LEU A 40 2.20 -3.60 -7.21
C LEU A 40 0.90 -3.00 -7.77
N VAL A 41 0.04 -2.48 -6.88
CA VAL A 41 -1.21 -1.82 -7.27
C VAL A 41 -0.93 -0.60 -8.15
N GLY A 42 0.08 0.19 -7.81
CA GLY A 42 0.46 1.38 -8.57
C GLY A 42 1.03 1.05 -9.93
N LEU A 43 1.76 -0.05 -10.06
CA LEU A 43 2.34 -0.50 -11.32
C LEU A 43 1.24 -0.96 -12.28
N ILE A 44 0.33 -1.81 -11.80
CA ILE A 44 -0.80 -2.28 -12.60
C ILE A 44 -1.76 -1.12 -12.89
N GLY A 45 -2.17 -0.38 -11.86
CA GLY A 45 -3.10 0.73 -11.99
C GLY A 45 -2.56 1.87 -12.85
N GLY A 46 -1.31 2.27 -12.66
CA GLY A 46 -0.64 3.29 -13.47
C GLY A 46 -0.52 2.89 -14.94
N GLY A 47 -0.18 1.63 -15.22
CA GLY A 47 -0.13 1.11 -16.59
C GLY A 47 -1.52 1.10 -17.25
N LEU A 48 -2.53 0.59 -16.55
CA LEU A 48 -3.91 0.56 -17.05
C LEU A 48 -4.46 1.97 -17.30
N LEU A 49 -4.28 2.90 -16.36
CA LEU A 49 -4.70 4.29 -16.50
C LEU A 49 -4.02 4.94 -17.69
N THR A 50 -2.71 4.76 -17.85
CA THR A 50 -1.95 5.33 -18.97
C THR A 50 -2.38 4.73 -20.31
N TRP A 51 -2.64 3.42 -20.35
CA TRP A 51 -3.17 2.79 -21.56
C TRP A 51 -4.54 3.35 -21.92
N HIS A 52 -5.45 3.45 -20.95
CA HIS A 52 -6.78 4.01 -21.17
C HIS A 52 -6.75 5.46 -21.61
N THR A 53 -5.89 6.30 -21.02
CA THR A 53 -5.77 7.71 -21.42
C THR A 53 -5.23 7.84 -22.84
N ILE A 54 -4.23 7.06 -23.22
CA ILE A 54 -3.72 7.00 -24.59
C ILE A 54 -4.84 6.62 -25.56
N MET A 55 -5.60 5.56 -25.28
CA MET A 55 -6.68 5.11 -26.17
C MET A 55 -7.82 6.12 -26.26
N ALA A 56 -8.17 6.77 -25.15
CA ALA A 56 -9.23 7.78 -25.11
C ALA A 56 -8.91 9.04 -25.92
N HIS A 57 -7.63 9.37 -26.10
CA HIS A 57 -7.17 10.57 -26.82
C HIS A 57 -6.67 10.27 -28.24
N GLY A 58 -7.16 9.20 -28.86
CA GLY A 58 -6.81 8.86 -30.25
C GLY A 58 -5.42 8.26 -30.42
N GLY A 59 -4.76 7.82 -29.36
CA GLY A 59 -3.45 7.17 -29.41
C GLY A 59 -3.45 5.81 -30.11
N ALA A 60 -4.60 5.32 -30.60
CA ALA A 60 -4.70 4.08 -31.37
C ALA A 60 -3.83 4.10 -32.64
N GLU A 61 -3.69 5.27 -33.27
CA GLU A 61 -2.91 5.49 -34.49
C GLU A 61 -1.41 5.65 -34.22
N TRP A 62 -1.02 5.82 -32.95
CA TRP A 62 0.38 6.03 -32.61
C TRP A 62 1.24 4.79 -32.87
N PRO A 63 2.55 4.97 -33.14
CA PRO A 63 3.50 3.87 -33.20
C PRO A 63 3.39 2.97 -31.96
N LYS A 64 3.35 1.65 -32.18
CA LYS A 64 3.19 0.66 -31.09
C LYS A 64 4.28 0.81 -30.02
N ALA A 65 5.50 1.14 -30.44
CA ALA A 65 6.63 1.35 -29.53
C ALA A 65 6.40 2.54 -28.58
N ILE A 66 5.88 3.67 -29.07
CA ILE A 66 5.62 4.85 -28.24
C ILE A 66 4.54 4.54 -27.20
N ARG A 67 3.47 3.86 -27.60
CA ARG A 67 2.42 3.43 -26.67
C ARG A 67 2.96 2.54 -25.57
N LEU A 68 3.79 1.55 -25.93
CA LEU A 68 4.41 0.65 -24.98
C LEU A 68 5.28 1.42 -23.97
N ILE A 69 6.19 2.27 -24.47
CA ILE A 69 7.11 3.04 -23.62
C ILE A 69 6.34 3.92 -22.64
N LEU A 70 5.34 4.67 -23.12
CA LEU A 70 4.52 5.53 -22.26
C LEU A 70 3.74 4.72 -21.24
N THR A 71 3.17 3.58 -21.61
CA THR A 71 2.44 2.71 -20.69
C THR A 71 3.36 2.17 -19.59
N VAL A 72 4.58 1.76 -19.95
CA VAL A 72 5.59 1.29 -18.99
C VAL A 72 6.05 2.42 -18.07
N LEU A 73 6.26 3.62 -18.61
CA LEU A 73 6.59 4.81 -17.80
C LEU A 73 5.46 5.16 -16.82
N GLY A 74 4.22 5.11 -17.29
CA GLY A 74 3.04 5.33 -16.46
C GLY A 74 2.88 4.29 -15.36
N ALA A 75 3.14 3.01 -15.66
CA ALA A 75 3.21 1.94 -14.67
C ALA A 75 4.32 2.19 -13.64
N ALA A 76 5.53 2.52 -14.08
CA ALA A 76 6.64 2.81 -13.17
C ALA A 76 6.35 4.02 -12.27
N ALA A 77 5.81 5.10 -12.83
CA ALA A 77 5.43 6.30 -12.09
C ALA A 77 4.32 6.01 -11.06
N GLY A 78 3.28 5.25 -11.46
CA GLY A 78 2.20 4.84 -10.56
C GLY A 78 2.70 3.95 -9.42
N GLY A 79 3.58 3.00 -9.73
CA GLY A 79 4.21 2.12 -8.75
C GLY A 79 5.06 2.89 -7.75
N ALA A 80 5.89 3.82 -8.23
CA ALA A 80 6.69 4.68 -7.36
C ALA A 80 5.82 5.58 -6.46
N ALA A 81 4.79 6.20 -7.02
CA ALA A 81 3.87 7.06 -6.26
C ALA A 81 3.18 6.29 -5.14
N LEU A 82 2.59 5.13 -5.44
CA LEU A 82 1.90 4.33 -4.43
C LEU A 82 2.85 3.61 -3.48
N TYR A 83 4.09 3.33 -3.85
CA TYR A 83 5.09 2.84 -2.90
C TYR A 83 5.27 3.83 -1.73
N TRP A 84 5.44 5.12 -2.02
CA TRP A 84 5.60 6.16 -1.00
C TRP A 84 4.29 6.54 -0.29
N LEU A 85 3.17 6.52 -1.00
CA LEU A 85 1.87 6.94 -0.46
C LEU A 85 1.09 5.83 0.23
N SER A 86 1.41 4.56 0.01
CA SER A 86 0.65 3.40 0.51
C SER A 86 0.39 3.42 2.01
N VAL A 87 1.41 3.72 2.81
CA VAL A 87 1.31 3.80 4.28
C VAL A 87 0.35 4.91 4.69
N LEU A 88 0.47 6.08 4.04
CA LEU A 88 -0.41 7.23 4.29
C LEU A 88 -1.86 6.92 3.91
N ILE A 89 -2.08 6.33 2.73
CA ILE A 89 -3.41 5.95 2.24
C ILE A 89 -4.06 4.96 3.21
N LEU A 90 -3.31 3.95 3.66
CA LEU A 90 -3.82 2.98 4.62
C LEU A 90 -4.14 3.63 5.97
N ALA A 91 -3.28 4.51 6.47
CA ALA A 91 -3.52 5.23 7.71
C ALA A 91 -4.78 6.11 7.64
N MET A 92 -4.96 6.82 6.52
CA MET A 92 -6.17 7.62 6.27
C MET A 92 -7.42 6.75 6.18
N PHE A 93 -7.34 5.60 5.50
CA PHE A 93 -8.47 4.67 5.38
C PHE A 93 -8.89 4.13 6.76
N VAL A 94 -7.92 3.67 7.56
CA VAL A 94 -8.19 3.19 8.92
C VAL A 94 -8.78 4.31 9.78
N GLY A 95 -8.22 5.52 9.71
CA GLY A 95 -8.76 6.69 10.41
C GLY A 95 -10.22 6.99 10.02
N ALA A 96 -10.53 6.98 8.72
CA ALA A 96 -11.88 7.19 8.23
C ALA A 96 -12.87 6.12 8.72
N VAL A 97 -12.44 4.86 8.78
CA VAL A 97 -13.25 3.75 9.32
C VAL A 97 -13.53 3.98 10.81
N VAL A 98 -12.52 4.33 11.60
CA VAL A 98 -12.69 4.60 13.04
C VAL A 98 -13.66 5.76 13.27
N VAL A 99 -13.50 6.87 12.54
CA VAL A 99 -14.41 8.02 12.61
C VAL A 99 -15.84 7.61 12.22
N SER A 100 -16.00 6.81 11.16
CA SER A 100 -17.31 6.33 10.72
C SER A 100 -17.99 5.47 11.78
N ILE A 101 -17.24 4.57 12.43
CA ILE A 101 -17.75 3.73 13.51
C ILE A 101 -18.16 4.59 14.71
N ALA A 102 -17.30 5.53 15.13
CA ALA A 102 -17.60 6.44 16.23
C ALA A 102 -18.87 7.26 15.94
N TRP A 103 -19.03 7.75 14.72
CA TRP A 103 -20.24 8.46 14.29
C TRP A 103 -21.50 7.59 14.35
N LEU A 104 -21.41 6.33 13.91
CA LEU A 104 -22.52 5.37 14.00
C LEU A 104 -22.92 5.11 15.45
N PHE A 105 -21.95 4.94 16.36
CA PHE A 105 -22.22 4.80 17.80
C PHE A 105 -22.87 6.05 18.38
N LEU A 106 -22.37 7.23 18.03
CA LEU A 106 -22.92 8.50 18.52
C LEU A 106 -24.36 8.69 18.05
N ARG A 107 -24.64 8.37 16.78
CA ARG A 107 -25.98 8.39 16.21
C ARG A 107 -26.92 7.39 16.89
N TRP A 108 -26.44 6.19 17.18
CA TRP A 108 -27.21 5.19 17.92
C TRP A 108 -27.55 5.67 19.34
N LEU A 109 -26.56 6.20 20.06
CA LEU A 109 -26.76 6.73 21.41
C LEU A 109 -27.78 7.88 21.42
N TRP A 110 -27.73 8.77 20.43
CA TRP A 110 -28.70 9.85 20.25
C TRP A 110 -30.12 9.39 19.92
N SER A 111 -30.27 8.18 19.36
CA SER A 111 -31.59 7.61 19.05
C SER A 111 -32.22 6.85 20.21
N VAL A 112 -31.41 6.51 21.22
CA VAL A 112 -31.84 5.75 22.42
C VAL A 112 -32.19 6.68 23.58
N ILE A 113 -31.64 7.90 23.58
CA ILE A 113 -31.99 9.00 24.51
C ILE A 113 -33.18 9.77 23.94
#